data_AF-A0A0T6A079-F1
#
_entry.id   AF-A0A0T6A079-F1
#
_cell.length_a   1.000
_cell.length_b   1.000
_cell.length_c   1.000
_cell.angle_alpha   90.00
_cell.angle_beta   90.00
_cell.angle_gamma   90.00
#
_symmetry.space_group_name_H-M   'P 1'
#
loop_
_entity.id
_entity.type
_entity.pdbx_description
1 polymer ?
#
loop_
_entity_poly.entity_id
_entity_poly.type
_entity_poly.pdbx_seq_one_letter_code
_entity_poly.pdbx_strand_id
1 'polypeptide(L)'
;VAAEHPNPEIEKVPERFDIDLGKCVFCGYCVEACPEDAIRMDTGILEFSSYSRRGMIYTKETLLGLEPAEPDGTPRSPIPIPADRTPNL
;
A
#
# COMPACT_ATOMS: atom_id res chain seq x y z
N VAL A 1 -0.02 -9.05 10.34
CA VAL A 1 0.76 -9.16 11.60
C VAL A 1 1.38 -7.79 11.86
N ALA A 2 1.47 -7.33 13.12
CA ALA A 2 2.01 -6.02 13.46
C ALA A 2 3.39 -6.17 14.14
N ALA A 3 4.31 -5.26 13.83
CA ALA A 3 5.64 -5.16 14.42
C ALA A 3 5.89 -3.74 14.96
N GLU A 4 6.81 -3.63 15.92
CA GLU A 4 7.25 -2.35 16.47
C GLU A 4 8.19 -1.63 15.47
N HIS A 5 8.11 -0.30 15.40
CA HIS A 5 9.02 0.50 14.60
C HIS A 5 10.32 0.78 15.38
N PRO A 6 11.51 0.82 14.74
CA PRO A 6 12.78 1.12 15.44
C PRO A 6 12.82 2.49 16.12
N ASN A 7 12.10 3.48 15.57
CA ASN A 7 11.87 4.77 16.23
C ASN A 7 10.66 4.66 17.19
N PRO A 8 10.84 4.88 18.50
CA PRO A 8 9.77 4.77 19.50
C PRO A 8 8.69 5.84 19.39
N GLU A 9 8.89 6.90 18.62
CA GLU A 9 7.89 7.93 18.36
C GLU A 9 6.87 7.52 17.27
N ILE A 10 7.14 6.43 16.55
CA ILE A 10 6.31 5.96 15.43
C ILE A 10 5.46 4.77 15.89
N GLU A 11 4.17 4.79 15.53
CA GLU A 11 3.25 3.70 15.84
C GLU A 11 3.62 2.37 15.16
N LYS A 12 2.97 1.29 15.62
CA LYS A 12 3.18 -0.07 15.11
C LYS A 12 2.97 -0.13 13.60
N VAL A 13 3.86 -0.85 12.93
CA VAL A 13 3.82 -1.05 11.48
C VAL A 13 3.32 -2.46 11.14
N PRO A 14 2.65 -2.66 10.00
CA PRO A 14 2.33 -4.01 9.56
C PRO A 14 3.63 -4.75 9.20
N GLU A 15 3.95 -5.81 9.93
CA GLU A 15 5.00 -6.78 9.57
C GLU A 15 4.62 -7.51 8.28
N ARG A 16 3.34 -7.87 8.15
CA ARG A 16 2.79 -8.58 7.00
C ARG A 16 1.43 -8.03 6.64
N PHE A 17 1.29 -7.65 5.37
CA PHE A 17 0.06 -7.15 4.76
C PHE A 17 -0.06 -7.72 3.34
N ASP A 18 -0.91 -8.73 3.17
CA ASP A 18 -1.10 -9.41 1.89
C ASP A 18 -2.56 -9.30 1.45
N ILE A 19 -2.79 -8.96 0.19
CA ILE A 19 -4.12 -8.94 -0.43
C ILE A 19 -4.16 -10.02 -1.51
N ASP A 20 -5.08 -10.97 -1.39
CA ASP A 20 -5.35 -11.97 -2.43
C ASP A 20 -6.40 -11.41 -3.40
N LEU A 21 -5.96 -10.84 -4.52
CA LEU A 21 -6.84 -10.31 -5.56
C LEU A 21 -7.70 -11.37 -6.23
N GLY A 22 -7.32 -12.65 -6.14
CA GLY A 22 -8.16 -13.76 -6.59
C GLY A 22 -9.35 -14.04 -5.66
N LYS A 23 -9.38 -13.44 -4.46
CA LYS A 23 -10.51 -13.48 -3.51
C LYS A 23 -11.17 -12.12 -3.28
N CYS A 24 -10.45 -11.03 -3.56
CA CYS A 24 -10.97 -9.68 -3.43
C CYS A 24 -12.18 -9.47 -4.34
N VAL A 25 -13.25 -8.90 -3.81
CA VAL A 25 -14.47 -8.54 -4.57
C VAL A 25 -14.56 -7.04 -4.87
N PHE A 26 -13.48 -6.30 -4.60
CA PHE A 26 -13.36 -4.86 -4.88
C PHE A 26 -14.49 -4.02 -4.27
N CYS A 27 -14.94 -4.36 -3.05
CA CYS A 27 -16.05 -3.67 -2.39
C CYS A 27 -15.70 -2.33 -1.72
N GLY A 28 -14.41 -2.01 -1.55
CA GLY A 28 -13.98 -0.76 -0.91
C GLY A 28 -13.99 -0.74 0.63
N TYR A 29 -14.49 -1.79 1.29
CA TYR A 29 -14.57 -1.79 2.77
C TYR A 29 -13.21 -1.67 3.47
N CYS A 30 -12.12 -2.14 2.87
CA CYS A 30 -10.79 -1.93 3.43
C CYS A 30 -10.36 -0.45 3.44
N VAL A 31 -10.79 0.33 2.44
CA VAL A 31 -10.53 1.78 2.35
C VAL A 31 -11.34 2.50 3.43
N GLU A 32 -12.63 2.21 3.54
CA GLU A 32 -13.52 2.84 4.53
C GLU A 32 -13.14 2.48 5.98
N ALA A 33 -12.66 1.25 6.21
CA ALA A 33 -12.27 0.80 7.53
C ALA A 33 -10.93 1.38 8.00
N CYS A 34 -10.12 1.95 7.11
CA CYS A 34 -8.79 2.44 7.46
C CYS A 34 -8.87 3.86 8.05
N PRO A 35 -8.55 4.06 9.34
CA PRO A 35 -8.66 5.38 9.98
C PRO A 35 -7.58 6.35 9.49
N GLU A 36 -6.42 5.84 9.09
CA GLU A 36 -5.25 6.61 8.65
C GLU A 36 -5.11 6.67 7.11
N ASP A 37 -6.11 6.14 6.39
CA ASP A 37 -6.17 6.19 4.91
C ASP A 37 -4.88 5.67 4.24
N ALA A 38 -4.37 4.56 4.79
CA ALA A 38 -3.16 3.87 4.36
C ALA A 38 -3.37 2.94 3.14
N ILE A 39 -4.63 2.73 2.71
CA ILE A 39 -4.99 1.90 1.56
C ILE A 39 -6.04 2.60 0.71
N ARG A 40 -5.85 2.58 -0.61
CA ARG A 40 -6.68 3.28 -1.58
C ARG A 40 -7.01 2.40 -2.79
N MET A 41 -8.09 2.73 -3.50
CA MET A 41 -8.53 2.06 -4.72
C MET A 41 -8.70 3.01 -5.91
N ASP A 42 -8.53 4.32 -5.72
CA ASP A 42 -8.68 5.40 -6.69
C ASP A 42 -7.38 5.69 -7.46
N THR A 43 -6.46 4.72 -7.55
CA THR A 43 -5.12 4.90 -8.14
C THR A 43 -5.11 5.03 -9.67
N GLY A 44 -6.23 4.72 -10.32
CA GLY A 44 -6.34 4.66 -11.79
C GLY A 44 -5.66 3.44 -12.42
N ILE A 45 -5.07 2.55 -11.61
CA ILE A 45 -4.50 1.28 -12.06
C ILE A 45 -5.67 0.31 -12.29
N LEU A 46 -5.93 -0.05 -13.55
CA LEU A 46 -7.06 -0.90 -13.93
C LEU A 46 -6.65 -2.35 -14.25
N GLU A 47 -5.36 -2.60 -14.47
CA GLU A 47 -4.83 -3.89 -14.94
C GLU A 47 -4.17 -4.68 -13.80
N PHE A 48 -4.93 -5.59 -13.18
CA PHE A 48 -4.43 -6.49 -12.12
C PHE A 48 -4.32 -7.96 -12.56
N SER A 49 -4.41 -8.21 -13.87
CA SER A 49 -4.42 -9.57 -14.40
C SER A 49 -3.09 -10.28 -14.14
N SER A 50 -3.18 -11.52 -13.68
CA SER A 50 -2.02 -12.40 -13.55
C SER A 50 -2.32 -13.76 -14.16
N TYR A 51 -1.31 -14.40 -14.71
CA TYR A 51 -1.39 -15.74 -15.31
C TYR A 51 -1.33 -16.88 -14.26
N SER A 52 -1.14 -16.55 -12.99
CA SER A 52 -1.05 -17.54 -11.92
C SER A 52 -1.74 -17.05 -10.65
N ARG A 53 -2.27 -18.00 -9.84
CA ARG A 53 -2.88 -17.66 -8.55
C ARG A 53 -1.91 -16.95 -7.61
N ARG A 54 -0.63 -17.35 -7.63
CA ARG A 54 0.43 -16.70 -6.83
C ARG A 54 0.64 -15.25 -7.22
N GLY A 55 0.56 -14.93 -8.52
CA GLY A 55 0.72 -13.55 -9.00
C GLY A 55 -0.50 -12.65 -8.74
N MET A 56 -1.58 -13.18 -8.16
CA MET A 56 -2.71 -12.40 -7.63
C MET A 56 -2.56 -12.10 -6.13
N ILE A 57 -1.51 -12.57 -5.47
CA ILE A 57 -1.23 -12.24 -4.06
C ILE A 57 -0.29 -11.05 -4.03
N TYR A 58 -0.83 -9.91 -3.61
CA TYR A 58 -0.10 -8.65 -3.54
C TYR A 58 0.44 -8.50 -2.13
N THR A 59 1.76 -8.56 -1.99
CA THR A 59 2.43 -8.39 -0.70
C THR A 59 2.57 -6.91 -0.36
N LYS A 60 2.93 -6.61 0.88
CA LYS A 60 3.23 -5.27 1.36
C LYS A 60 4.21 -4.54 0.43
N GLU A 61 5.27 -5.22 0.02
CA GLU A 61 6.32 -4.66 -0.85
C GLU A 61 5.76 -4.36 -2.25
N THR A 62 4.90 -5.24 -2.76
CA THR A 62 4.24 -5.03 -4.06
C THR A 62 3.36 -3.78 -3.99
N LEU A 63 2.51 -3.68 -2.95
CA LEU A 63 1.56 -2.58 -2.78
C LEU A 63 2.25 -1.22 -2.62
N LEU A 64 3.32 -1.18 -1.82
CA LEU A 64 4.13 0.04 -1.66
C LEU A 64 4.88 0.43 -2.94
N GLY A 65 5.18 -0.53 -3.81
CA GLY A 65 5.81 -0.28 -5.11
C GLY A 65 4.87 0.19 -6.23
N LEU A 66 3.55 0.26 -5.98
CA LEU A 66 2.56 0.61 -7.00
C LEU A 66 2.35 2.12 -7.18
N GLU A 67 2.90 2.98 -6.32
CA GLU A 67 2.69 4.42 -6.42
C GLU A 67 3.42 5.03 -7.62
N PRO A 68 2.72 5.63 -8.60
CA PRO A 68 3.35 6.47 -9.60
C PRO A 68 3.51 7.84 -8.96
N ALA A 69 4.75 8.20 -8.64
CA ALA A 69 5.10 9.57 -8.28
C ALA A 69 4.79 10.51 -9.46
N GLU A 70 4.45 11.75 -9.15
CA GLU A 70 4.50 12.84 -10.13
C GLU A 70 5.92 12.91 -10.76
N PRO A 71 6.11 13.54 -11.93
CA PRO A 71 7.42 13.61 -12.60
C PRO A 71 8.54 14.24 -11.76
N ASP A 72 8.18 14.98 -10.71
CA ASP A 72 9.06 15.59 -9.72
C ASP A 72 9.37 14.68 -8.52
N GLY A 73 8.85 13.45 -8.48
CA GLY A 73 9.04 12.49 -7.40
C GLY A 73 8.02 12.61 -6.26
N THR A 74 7.05 13.54 -6.35
CA THR A 74 6.05 13.72 -5.31
C THR A 74 5.05 12.57 -5.31
N PRO A 75 4.79 11.91 -4.17
CA PRO A 75 3.72 10.92 -4.06
C PRO A 75 2.37 11.59 -4.35
N ARG A 76 1.53 10.99 -5.20
CA ARG A 76 0.19 11.52 -5.48
C ARG A 76 -0.78 11.39 -4.31
N SER A 77 -0.37 10.72 -3.24
CA SER A 77 -1.14 10.65 -1.99
C SER A 77 -1.30 12.07 -1.39
N PRO A 78 -2.53 12.53 -1.11
CA PRO A 78 -2.76 13.79 -0.40
C PRO A 78 -2.29 13.75 1.06
N ILE A 79 -1.96 12.55 1.56
CA ILE A 79 -1.28 12.35 2.85
C ILE A 79 0.22 12.39 2.59
N PRO A 80 0.96 13.36 3.18
CA PRO A 80 2.41 13.43 3.05
C PRO A 80 3.03 12.10 3.48
N ILE A 81 3.84 11.49 2.62
CA ILE A 81 4.77 10.45 3.08
C ILE A 81 5.73 11.16 4.05
N PRO A 82 5.77 10.78 5.34
CA PRO A 82 6.70 11.43 6.26
C PRO A 82 8.13 11.25 5.75
N ALA A 83 8.97 12.28 5.91
CA ALA A 83 10.25 12.40 5.21
C ALA A 83 11.21 11.21 5.48
N ASP A 84 11.00 10.50 6.59
CA ASP A 84 11.72 9.29 7.01
C ASP A 84 11.34 8.02 6.23
N ARG A 85 10.25 8.06 5.45
CA ARG A 85 9.78 6.97 4.57
C ARG A 85 10.11 7.18 3.10
N THR A 86 10.86 8.23 2.76
CA THR A 86 11.39 8.37 1.40
C THR A 86 12.32 7.20 1.10
N PRO A 87 12.04 6.38 0.05
CA PRO A 87 13.00 5.37 -0.35
C PRO A 87 14.27 6.12 -0.77
N ASN A 88 15.38 5.82 -0.10
CA ASN A 88 16.68 6.46 -0.31
C ASN A 88 16.93 6.74 -1.81
N LEU A 89 17.10 8.03 -2.14
CA LEU A 89 17.80 8.47 -3.34
C LEU A 89 19.28 8.09 -3.23
#